data_AF-A0A3B8X9Q3-F1
#
_entry.id   AF-A0A3B8X9Q3-F1
#
_cell.length_a   1.000
_cell.length_b   1.000
_cell.length_c   1.000
_cell.angle_alpha   90.00
_cell.angle_beta   90.00
_cell.angle_gamma   90.00
#
_symmetry.space_group_name_H-M   'P 1'
#
loop_
_entity.id
_entity.type
_entity.pdbx_description
1 polymer ?
#
loop_
_entity_poly.entity_id
_entity_poly.type
_entity_poly.pdbx_seq_one_letter_code
_entity_poly.pdbx_strand_id
1 'polypeptide(L)'
;IKVAEGRYLADEMTIHYGLLPRTNRGIFGINELPDLAERIQVGLLNIMEEKDVQIRGYRVRLPLDLFVIASANPEDYTSRGRIITPLKDRFGSQVRTHYPLTIGEEMQIMEAERHPLPEDFELIFPTFMKEIVAELTHLARRSPHISQSSGVSVRMSIANFENLASNAVRRAARVGETLAVPRITDLAYLTSSTTGRLEIEALDEGKEEQVLSRLE
;
A
#
# COMPACT_ATOMS: atom_id res chain seq x y z
N ILE A 1 -10.25 24.35 -34.33
CA ILE A 1 -9.15 24.81 -33.44
C ILE A 1 -7.88 24.10 -33.92
N LYS A 2 -6.94 24.85 -34.52
CA LYS A 2 -5.70 24.30 -35.08
C LYS A 2 -4.71 24.03 -33.94
N VAL A 3 -4.07 22.86 -33.93
CA VAL A 3 -2.89 22.60 -33.10
C VAL A 3 -1.66 23.20 -33.82
N ALA A 4 -0.64 23.59 -33.07
CA ALA A 4 0.45 24.53 -33.39
C ALA A 4 1.33 24.24 -34.64
N GLU A 5 1.02 23.25 -35.47
CA GLU A 5 1.81 22.89 -36.68
C GLU A 5 0.97 22.77 -37.96
N GLY A 6 -0.24 23.34 -38.01
CA GLY A 6 -1.01 23.41 -39.26
C GLY A 6 -1.58 22.09 -39.78
N ARG A 7 -1.49 21.01 -39.00
CA ARG A 7 -2.13 19.72 -39.28
C ARG A 7 -3.63 19.78 -38.95
N TYR A 8 -4.46 19.18 -39.79
CA TYR A 8 -5.89 19.05 -39.56
C TYR A 8 -6.13 18.08 -38.39
N LEU A 9 -7.20 18.27 -37.61
CA LEU A 9 -7.59 17.40 -36.49
C LEU A 9 -7.86 15.92 -36.87
N ALA A 10 -7.81 15.61 -38.17
CA ALA A 10 -7.99 14.28 -38.75
C ALA A 10 -6.66 13.61 -39.11
N ASP A 11 -5.52 14.26 -38.85
CA ASP A 11 -4.20 13.70 -39.11
C ASP A 11 -3.84 12.67 -38.02
N GLU A 12 -3.70 11.41 -38.42
CA GLU A 12 -3.36 10.28 -37.55
C GLU A 12 -2.02 10.50 -36.81
N MET A 13 -1.14 11.35 -37.32
CA MET A 13 0.13 11.71 -36.68
C MET A 13 -0.04 12.60 -35.43
N THR A 14 -1.27 13.05 -35.13
CA THR A 14 -1.60 13.80 -33.90
C THR A 14 -2.28 12.94 -32.83
N ILE A 15 -2.39 11.62 -33.08
CA ILE A 15 -3.01 10.69 -32.14
C ILE A 15 -2.13 10.55 -30.89
N HIS A 16 -2.68 10.99 -29.75
CA HIS A 16 -2.13 10.69 -28.44
C HIS A 16 -2.70 9.37 -27.92
N TYR A 17 -1.90 8.32 -28.01
CA TYR A 17 -2.21 7.04 -27.38
C TYR A 17 -2.22 7.19 -25.86
N GLY A 18 -3.37 6.92 -25.24
CA GLY A 18 -3.51 6.85 -23.78
C GLY A 18 -2.76 5.66 -23.18
N LEU A 19 -2.92 5.44 -21.87
CA LEU A 19 -2.18 4.40 -21.15
C LEU A 19 -2.49 2.99 -21.66
N LEU A 20 -3.75 2.67 -21.95
CA LEU A 20 -4.18 1.34 -22.39
C LEU A 20 -3.51 0.85 -23.69
N PRO A 21 -3.56 1.59 -24.83
CA PRO A 21 -2.81 1.19 -26.03
C PRO A 21 -1.31 1.06 -25.81
N ARG A 22 -0.73 1.90 -24.93
CA ARG A 22 0.71 1.85 -24.62
C ARG A 22 1.09 0.59 -23.84
N THR A 23 0.15 -0.01 -23.11
CA THR A 23 0.34 -1.25 -22.35
C THR A 23 -0.07 -2.50 -23.13
N ASN A 24 -0.45 -2.37 -24.41
CA ASN A 24 -0.84 -3.51 -25.25
C ASN A 24 0.22 -4.63 -25.24
N ARG A 25 -0.23 -5.88 -25.12
CA ARG A 25 0.55 -7.09 -24.87
C ARG A 25 1.30 -7.07 -23.54
N GLY A 26 0.69 -6.47 -22.53
CA GLY A 26 1.29 -6.28 -21.21
C GLY A 26 0.29 -6.35 -20.06
N ILE A 27 0.80 -6.07 -18.85
CA ILE A 27 0.01 -6.04 -17.62
C ILE A 27 -0.44 -4.61 -17.35
N PHE A 28 -1.75 -4.40 -17.27
CA PHE A 28 -2.34 -3.11 -16.91
C PHE A 28 -2.83 -3.14 -15.46
N GLY A 29 -2.09 -2.45 -14.58
CA GLY A 29 -2.40 -2.33 -13.15
C GLY A 29 -3.31 -1.14 -12.86
N ILE A 30 -4.36 -1.37 -12.07
CA ILE A 30 -5.29 -0.33 -11.59
C ILE A 30 -5.27 -0.34 -10.06
N ASN A 31 -4.85 0.76 -9.45
CA ASN A 31 -5.02 0.91 -8.01
C ASN A 31 -6.42 1.44 -7.71
N GLU A 32 -7.05 0.91 -6.66
CA GLU A 32 -8.33 1.40 -6.13
C GLU A 32 -9.39 1.54 -7.24
N LEU A 33 -9.68 0.43 -7.92
CA LEU A 33 -10.73 0.36 -8.94
C LEU A 33 -12.07 1.00 -8.50
N PRO A 34 -12.53 0.85 -7.24
CA PRO A 34 -13.77 1.49 -6.80
C PRO A 34 -13.73 3.02 -6.82
N ASP A 35 -12.56 3.64 -6.72
CA ASP A 35 -12.38 5.10 -6.73
C ASP A 35 -12.42 5.69 -8.15
N LEU A 36 -12.31 4.85 -9.17
CA LEU A 36 -12.49 5.30 -10.54
C LEU A 36 -13.93 5.75 -10.78
N ALA A 37 -14.05 6.93 -11.39
CA ALA A 37 -15.35 7.46 -11.81
C ALA A 37 -16.11 6.44 -12.68
N GLU A 38 -17.42 6.34 -12.48
CA GLU A 38 -18.28 5.36 -13.15
C GLU A 38 -18.09 5.31 -14.68
N ARG A 39 -17.94 6.47 -15.33
CA ARG A 39 -17.66 6.56 -16.78
C ARG A 39 -16.37 5.83 -17.20
N ILE A 40 -15.35 5.81 -16.34
CA ILE A 40 -14.07 5.13 -16.59
C ILE A 40 -14.27 3.62 -16.39
N GLN A 41 -15.01 3.21 -15.36
CA GLN A 41 -15.36 1.81 -15.15
C GLN A 41 -16.15 1.22 -16.34
N VAL A 42 -17.13 1.96 -16.88
CA VAL A 42 -17.87 1.56 -18.09
C VAL A 42 -16.94 1.48 -19.32
N GLY A 43 -15.98 2.41 -19.44
CA GLY A 43 -14.97 2.35 -20.50
C GLY A 43 -14.10 1.09 -20.40
N LEU A 44 -13.65 0.75 -19.20
CA LEU A 44 -12.89 -0.47 -18.92
C LEU A 44 -13.69 -1.73 -19.23
N LEU A 45 -14.99 -1.75 -18.88
CA LEU A 45 -15.89 -2.86 -19.22
C LEU A 45 -15.90 -3.14 -20.73
N ASN A 46 -16.06 -2.09 -21.55
CA ASN A 46 -16.06 -2.24 -23.00
C ASN A 46 -14.73 -2.78 -23.52
N ILE A 47 -13.60 -2.34 -22.95
CA ILE A 47 -12.27 -2.83 -23.35
C ILE A 47 -12.08 -4.29 -22.96
N MET A 48 -12.54 -4.69 -21.77
CA MET A 48 -12.46 -6.08 -21.33
C MET A 48 -13.34 -7.01 -22.17
N GLU A 49 -14.47 -6.51 -22.67
CA GLU A 49 -15.41 -7.29 -23.49
C GLU A 49 -14.97 -7.38 -24.96
N GLU A 50 -14.77 -6.23 -25.60
CA GLU A 50 -14.52 -6.13 -27.04
C GLU A 50 -13.04 -6.28 -27.39
N LYS A 51 -12.14 -6.16 -26.40
CA LYS A 51 -10.68 -6.22 -26.58
C LYS A 51 -10.18 -5.24 -27.65
N ASP A 52 -10.81 -4.07 -27.72
CA ASP A 52 -10.39 -3.00 -28.61
C ASP A 52 -10.59 -1.63 -27.95
N VAL A 53 -10.03 -0.60 -28.59
CA VAL A 53 -10.32 0.78 -28.24
C VAL A 53 -10.50 1.61 -29.50
N GLN A 54 -11.49 2.50 -29.45
CA GLN A 54 -11.75 3.48 -30.48
C GLN A 54 -11.29 4.86 -30.04
N ILE A 55 -10.53 5.53 -30.90
CA ILE A 55 -10.03 6.88 -30.62
C ILE A 55 -11.07 7.90 -31.06
N ARG A 56 -11.60 8.68 -30.11
CA ARG A 56 -12.56 9.75 -30.42
C ARG A 56 -11.95 10.75 -31.40
N GLY A 57 -12.70 11.08 -32.45
CA GLY A 57 -12.24 11.96 -33.53
C GLY A 57 -11.58 11.23 -34.71
N TYR A 58 -11.29 9.94 -34.57
CA TYR A 58 -10.68 9.12 -35.62
C TYR A 58 -11.54 7.88 -35.90
N ARG A 59 -11.56 7.43 -37.15
CA ARG A 59 -12.18 6.14 -37.54
C ARG A 59 -11.18 4.99 -37.37
N VAL A 60 -10.40 5.02 -36.29
CA VAL A 60 -9.36 4.04 -35.97
C VAL A 60 -9.79 3.24 -34.75
N ARG A 61 -9.73 1.92 -34.90
CA ARG A 61 -10.01 0.93 -33.87
C ARG A 61 -8.75 0.09 -33.69
N LEU A 62 -8.27 -0.02 -32.46
CA LEU A 62 -7.04 -0.71 -32.14
C LEU A 62 -7.36 -1.95 -31.31
N PRO A 63 -6.98 -3.16 -31.77
CA PRO A 63 -7.09 -4.34 -30.93
C PRO A 63 -6.14 -4.22 -29.74
N LEU A 64 -6.61 -4.67 -28.58
CA LEU A 64 -5.92 -4.68 -27.31
C LEU A 64 -5.82 -6.10 -26.78
N ASP A 65 -4.63 -6.46 -26.32
CA ASP A 65 -4.31 -7.70 -25.63
C ASP A 65 -3.71 -7.32 -24.27
N LEU A 66 -4.51 -7.35 -23.20
CA LEU A 66 -4.12 -6.82 -21.90
C LEU A 66 -4.42 -7.85 -20.81
N PHE A 67 -3.48 -7.99 -19.88
CA PHE A 67 -3.73 -8.67 -18.61
C PHE A 67 -4.02 -7.62 -17.53
N VAL A 68 -5.27 -7.51 -17.10
CA VAL A 68 -5.69 -6.48 -16.14
C VAL A 68 -5.55 -6.99 -14.70
N ILE A 69 -4.85 -6.23 -13.86
CA ILE A 69 -4.78 -6.45 -12.41
C ILE A 69 -5.36 -5.22 -11.74
N ALA A 70 -6.27 -5.40 -10.78
CA ALA A 70 -6.88 -4.31 -10.05
C ALA A 70 -6.84 -4.56 -8.53
N SER A 71 -6.60 -3.51 -7.75
CA SER A 71 -6.81 -3.52 -6.30
C SER A 71 -8.16 -2.86 -5.95
N ALA A 72 -8.75 -3.30 -4.85
CA ALA A 72 -9.97 -2.72 -4.31
C ALA A 72 -9.99 -2.93 -2.79
N ASN A 73 -10.28 -1.86 -2.05
CA ASN A 73 -10.49 -1.96 -0.62
C ASN A 73 -11.96 -2.39 -0.34
N PRO A 74 -12.18 -3.44 0.46
CA PRO A 74 -13.53 -3.94 0.73
C PRO A 74 -14.43 -3.01 1.56
N GLU A 75 -13.92 -1.95 2.18
CA GLU A 75 -14.74 -1.07 3.02
C GLU A 75 -15.46 0.04 2.23
N ASP A 76 -14.96 0.38 1.04
CA ASP A 76 -15.46 1.50 0.23
C ASP A 76 -16.80 1.23 -0.47
N TYR A 77 -17.39 0.04 -0.25
CA TYR A 77 -18.69 -0.34 -0.82
C TYR A 77 -19.89 0.43 -0.24
N THR A 78 -19.72 1.35 0.72
CA THR A 78 -20.89 1.90 1.44
C THR A 78 -21.56 3.11 0.79
N SER A 79 -20.94 3.94 -0.06
CA SER A 79 -21.73 5.02 -0.73
C SER A 79 -21.13 5.80 -1.92
N ARG A 80 -19.83 5.69 -2.28
CA ARG A 80 -19.26 6.52 -3.38
C ARG A 80 -18.43 5.79 -4.44
N GLY A 81 -17.99 4.56 -4.19
CA GLY A 81 -17.20 3.79 -5.15
C GLY A 81 -17.59 2.33 -5.09
N ARG A 82 -18.67 1.93 -5.77
CA ARG A 82 -18.95 0.50 -5.99
C ARG A 82 -18.43 0.16 -7.38
N ILE A 83 -17.68 -0.93 -7.48
CA ILE A 83 -17.39 -1.55 -8.77
C ILE A 83 -18.73 -1.96 -9.37
N ILE A 84 -19.05 -1.46 -10.57
CA ILE A 84 -20.29 -1.85 -11.24
C ILE A 84 -20.33 -3.38 -11.43
N THR A 85 -21.45 -4.01 -11.10
CA THR A 85 -21.59 -5.49 -11.18
C THR A 85 -21.12 -6.06 -12.52
N PRO A 86 -21.47 -5.46 -13.68
CA PRO A 86 -21.01 -5.97 -14.97
C PRO A 86 -19.49 -5.99 -15.14
N LEU A 87 -18.77 -5.04 -14.56
CA LEU A 87 -17.31 -4.99 -14.61
C LEU A 87 -16.69 -6.04 -13.68
N LYS A 88 -17.26 -6.19 -12.47
CA LYS A 88 -16.83 -7.19 -11.50
C LYS A 88 -16.89 -8.60 -12.10
N ASP A 89 -17.95 -8.92 -12.84
CA ASP A 89 -18.16 -10.23 -13.44
C ASP A 89 -17.17 -10.55 -14.59
N ARG A 90 -16.38 -9.58 -15.06
CA ARG A 90 -15.33 -9.79 -16.09
C ARG A 90 -13.96 -10.14 -15.54
N PHE A 91 -13.76 -10.07 -14.23
CA PHE A 91 -12.52 -10.54 -13.62
C PHE A 91 -12.57 -12.07 -13.46
N GLY A 92 -11.60 -12.77 -14.06
CA GLY A 92 -11.53 -14.23 -14.01
C GLY A 92 -11.04 -14.80 -12.67
N SER A 93 -10.47 -13.97 -11.79
CA SER A 93 -9.99 -14.38 -10.47
C SER A 93 -10.10 -13.23 -9.48
N GLN A 94 -10.38 -13.55 -8.23
CA GLN A 94 -10.37 -12.62 -7.11
C GLN A 94 -9.48 -13.19 -6.00
N VAL A 95 -8.46 -12.41 -5.61
CA VAL A 95 -7.57 -12.74 -4.50
C VAL A 95 -7.93 -11.82 -3.34
N ARG A 96 -8.27 -12.40 -2.18
CA ARG A 96 -8.47 -11.64 -0.94
C ARG A 96 -7.17 -11.66 -0.15
N THR A 97 -6.57 -10.49 0.02
CA THR A 97 -5.36 -10.32 0.83
C THR A 97 -5.70 -10.30 2.32
N HIS A 98 -4.69 -10.57 3.15
CA HIS A 98 -4.75 -10.46 4.60
C HIS A 98 -3.41 -9.96 5.13
N TYR A 99 -3.41 -9.43 6.35
CA TYR A 99 -2.18 -9.18 7.08
C TYR A 99 -1.49 -10.50 7.48
N PRO A 100 -0.18 -10.47 7.80
CA PRO A 100 0.57 -11.65 8.23
C PRO A 100 -0.15 -12.42 9.34
N LEU A 101 -0.19 -13.74 9.20
CA LEU A 101 -0.89 -14.62 10.13
C LEU A 101 0.04 -15.06 11.26
N THR A 102 1.35 -15.05 11.02
CA THR A 102 2.36 -15.46 11.98
C THR A 102 3.37 -14.36 12.25
N ILE A 103 3.93 -14.38 13.46
CA ILE A 103 5.04 -13.50 13.88
C ILE A 103 6.23 -13.63 12.92
N GLY A 104 6.52 -14.85 12.46
CA GLY A 104 7.62 -15.12 11.53
C GLY A 104 7.46 -14.42 10.17
N GLU A 105 6.24 -14.41 9.61
CA GLU A 105 5.95 -13.67 8.39
C GLU A 105 6.10 -12.15 8.59
N GLU A 106 5.63 -11.62 9.72
CA GLU A 106 5.81 -10.21 10.07
C GLU A 106 7.30 -9.83 10.19
N MET A 107 8.11 -10.69 10.82
CA MET A 107 9.56 -10.51 10.91
C MET A 107 10.25 -10.51 9.55
N GLN A 108 9.84 -11.39 8.64
CA GLN A 108 10.37 -11.43 7.28
C GLN A 108 10.06 -10.13 6.52
N ILE A 109 8.86 -9.58 6.68
CA ILE A 109 8.47 -8.31 6.06
C ILE A 109 9.30 -7.15 6.63
N MET A 110 9.43 -7.05 7.96
CA MET A 110 10.24 -6.01 8.59
C MET A 110 11.70 -6.02 8.10
N GLU A 111 12.28 -7.21 7.93
CA GLU A 111 13.65 -7.37 7.40
C GLU A 111 13.76 -7.01 5.92
N ALA A 112 12.77 -7.41 5.11
CA ALA A 112 12.76 -7.14 3.67
C ALA A 112 12.60 -5.65 3.36
N GLU A 113 11.82 -4.93 4.17
CA GLU A 113 11.52 -3.50 3.98
C GLU A 113 12.53 -2.57 4.68
N ARG A 114 13.58 -3.12 5.32
CA ARG A 114 14.54 -2.32 6.08
C ARG A 114 15.30 -1.35 5.17
N HIS A 115 15.43 -0.11 5.62
CA HIS A 115 16.31 0.85 4.97
C HIS A 115 17.80 0.52 5.20
N PRO A 116 18.66 0.81 4.21
CA PRO A 116 20.10 0.67 4.39
C PRO A 116 20.60 1.62 5.49
N LEU A 117 21.61 1.16 6.22
CA LEU A 117 22.26 1.92 7.29
C LEU A 117 23.38 2.78 6.70
N PRO A 118 23.80 3.85 7.41
CA PRO A 118 25.02 4.56 7.05
C PRO A 118 26.23 3.60 7.10
N GLU A 119 27.17 3.76 6.17
CA GLU A 119 28.31 2.84 5.99
C GLU A 119 29.20 2.70 7.23
N ASP A 120 29.22 3.70 8.11
CA ASP A 120 30.03 3.71 9.34
C ASP A 120 29.49 2.81 10.46
N PHE A 121 28.28 2.22 10.29
CA PHE A 121 27.61 1.46 11.33
C PHE A 121 27.25 0.03 10.92
N GLU A 122 27.54 -0.92 11.80
CA GLU A 122 27.02 -2.28 11.74
C GLU A 122 25.83 -2.41 12.68
N LEU A 123 24.72 -3.02 12.25
CA LEU A 123 23.56 -3.28 13.10
C LEU A 123 23.40 -4.78 13.33
N ILE A 124 23.53 -5.21 14.58
CA ILE A 124 23.08 -6.52 15.03
C ILE A 124 21.72 -6.32 15.70
N PHE A 125 20.67 -6.84 15.07
CA PHE A 125 19.32 -6.80 15.61
C PHE A 125 18.96 -8.17 16.21
N PRO A 126 18.95 -8.33 17.55
CA PRO A 126 18.67 -9.61 18.19
C PRO A 126 17.28 -10.15 17.80
N THR A 127 17.16 -11.46 17.57
CA THR A 127 15.91 -12.09 17.14
C THR A 127 14.74 -11.77 18.08
N PHE A 128 14.96 -11.87 19.40
CA PHE A 128 13.90 -11.59 20.38
C PHE A 128 13.39 -10.15 20.31
N MET A 129 14.21 -9.17 19.92
CA MET A 129 13.76 -7.79 19.73
C MET A 129 12.82 -7.69 18.53
N LYS A 130 13.06 -8.47 17.47
CA LYS A 130 12.17 -8.53 16.29
C LYS A 130 10.84 -9.19 16.66
N GLU A 131 10.92 -10.26 17.44
CA GLU A 131 9.75 -10.96 17.97
C GLU A 131 8.88 -10.03 18.82
N ILE A 132 9.48 -9.19 19.67
CA ILE A 132 8.75 -8.19 20.46
C ILE A 132 7.99 -7.21 19.54
N VAL A 133 8.63 -6.67 18.50
CA VAL A 133 7.98 -5.72 17.58
C VAL A 133 6.84 -6.39 16.80
N ALA A 134 7.05 -7.61 16.33
CA ALA A 134 6.05 -8.38 15.62
C ALA A 134 4.86 -8.73 16.55
N GLU A 135 5.14 -9.20 17.77
CA GLU A 135 4.08 -9.55 18.74
C GLU A 135 3.28 -8.33 19.17
N LEU A 136 3.93 -7.18 19.38
CA LEU A 136 3.23 -5.92 19.66
C LEU A 136 2.21 -5.59 18.55
N THR A 137 2.61 -5.77 17.28
CA THR A 137 1.74 -5.53 16.13
C THR A 137 0.57 -6.52 16.10
N HIS A 138 0.82 -7.81 16.40
CA HIS A 138 -0.22 -8.84 16.50
C HIS A 138 -1.18 -8.63 17.68
N LEU A 139 -0.68 -8.15 18.82
CA LEU A 139 -1.51 -7.76 19.97
C LEU A 139 -2.41 -6.58 19.61
N ALA A 140 -1.85 -5.56 18.94
CA ALA A 140 -2.62 -4.42 18.48
C ALA A 140 -3.74 -4.83 17.50
N ARG A 141 -3.48 -5.74 16.55
CA ARG A 141 -4.51 -6.29 15.65
C ARG A 141 -5.64 -7.01 16.39
N ARG A 142 -5.32 -7.71 17.48
CA ARG A 142 -6.31 -8.45 18.30
C ARG A 142 -7.05 -7.55 19.32
N SER A 143 -6.61 -6.31 19.49
CA SER A 143 -7.17 -5.42 20.49
C SER A 143 -8.57 -4.96 20.08
N PRO A 144 -9.58 -5.11 20.96
CA PRO A 144 -10.93 -4.60 20.69
C PRO A 144 -11.01 -3.07 20.76
N HIS A 145 -9.96 -2.40 21.25
CA HIS A 145 -9.91 -0.93 21.33
C HIS A 145 -9.35 -0.27 20.07
N ILE A 146 -8.89 -1.06 19.10
CA ILE A 146 -8.31 -0.57 17.85
C ILE A 146 -9.28 -0.89 16.72
N SER A 147 -9.49 0.09 15.84
CA SER A 147 -10.38 -0.04 14.69
C SER A 147 -9.94 -1.21 13.81
N GLN A 148 -10.82 -2.20 13.67
CA GLN A 148 -10.57 -3.37 12.83
C GLN A 148 -10.75 -3.07 11.33
N SER A 149 -11.50 -2.01 11.01
CA SER A 149 -11.80 -1.52 9.66
C SER A 149 -10.58 -0.93 8.95
N SER A 150 -9.80 -0.11 9.65
CA SER A 150 -8.54 0.48 9.16
C SER A 150 -7.30 -0.24 9.71
N GLY A 151 -7.50 -1.50 10.10
CA GLY A 151 -6.67 -2.31 10.99
C GLY A 151 -5.16 -2.15 10.85
N VAL A 152 -4.50 -2.29 12.00
CA VAL A 152 -3.05 -2.21 12.20
C VAL A 152 -2.25 -2.84 11.05
N SER A 153 -1.75 -1.97 10.17
CA SER A 153 -1.03 -2.39 8.98
C SER A 153 0.38 -2.87 9.28
N VAL A 154 0.97 -3.61 8.33
CA VAL A 154 2.41 -3.95 8.36
C VAL A 154 3.32 -2.71 8.41
N ARG A 155 2.82 -1.52 8.06
CA ARG A 155 3.61 -0.28 8.19
C ARG A 155 3.91 0.07 9.65
N MET A 156 3.09 -0.39 10.60
CA MET A 156 3.39 -0.20 12.03
C MET A 156 4.63 -1.00 12.44
N SER A 157 4.68 -2.30 12.11
CA SER A 157 5.80 -3.16 12.46
C SER A 157 7.10 -2.70 11.80
N ILE A 158 7.05 -2.36 10.50
CA ILE A 158 8.19 -1.80 9.75
C ILE A 158 8.70 -0.52 10.42
N ALA A 159 7.82 0.45 10.70
CA ALA A 159 8.21 1.71 11.31
C ALA A 159 8.80 1.52 12.73
N ASN A 160 8.21 0.61 13.51
CA ASN A 160 8.71 0.26 14.84
C ASN A 160 10.10 -0.37 14.78
N PHE A 161 10.30 -1.30 13.85
CA PHE A 161 11.61 -1.93 13.60
C PHE A 161 12.67 -0.88 13.21
N GLU A 162 12.33 0.01 12.28
CA GLU A 162 13.22 1.10 11.83
C GLU A 162 13.55 2.10 12.94
N ASN A 163 12.57 2.43 13.79
CA ASN A 163 12.80 3.33 14.91
C ASN A 163 13.74 2.72 15.96
N LEU A 164 13.65 1.41 16.22
CA LEU A 164 14.61 0.73 17.09
C LEU A 164 16.01 0.70 16.48
N ALA A 165 16.12 0.37 15.20
CA ALA A 165 17.40 0.39 14.49
C ALA A 165 18.03 1.79 14.52
N SER A 166 17.24 2.82 14.22
CA SER A 166 17.68 4.22 14.20
C SER A 166 18.12 4.70 15.59
N ASN A 167 17.40 4.32 16.65
CA ASN A 167 17.81 4.66 18.01
C ASN A 167 19.09 3.92 18.45
N ALA A 168 19.25 2.67 18.04
CA ALA A 168 20.48 1.91 18.30
C ALA A 168 21.69 2.57 17.62
N VAL A 169 21.56 2.96 16.34
CA VAL A 169 22.60 3.69 15.59
C VAL A 169 22.89 5.05 16.21
N ARG A 170 21.84 5.83 16.53
CA ARG A 170 21.99 7.13 17.20
C ARG A 170 22.74 7.01 18.53
N ARG A 171 22.47 5.96 19.30
CA ARG A 171 23.21 5.70 20.55
C ARG A 171 24.66 5.37 20.25
N ALA A 172 24.94 4.44 19.34
CA ALA A 172 26.30 4.03 18.98
C ALA A 172 27.13 5.24 18.55
N ALA A 173 26.59 6.08 17.66
CA ALA A 173 27.22 7.33 17.22
C ALA A 173 27.57 8.27 18.37
N ARG A 174 26.68 8.41 19.36
CA ARG A 174 26.89 9.30 20.52
C ARG A 174 27.99 8.82 21.47
N VAL A 175 28.16 7.51 21.58
CA VAL A 175 29.19 6.92 22.48
C VAL A 175 30.49 6.59 21.73
N GLY A 176 30.55 6.85 20.43
CA GLY A 176 31.72 6.54 19.59
C GLY A 176 31.86 5.06 19.26
N GLU A 177 30.78 4.29 19.32
CA GLU A 177 30.73 2.89 18.89
C GLU A 177 30.28 2.80 17.42
N THR A 178 30.83 1.86 16.67
CA THR A 178 30.41 1.54 15.29
C THR A 178 29.39 0.40 15.24
N LEU A 179 29.30 -0.39 16.31
CA LEU A 179 28.35 -1.50 16.43
C LEU A 179 27.07 -1.02 17.14
N ALA A 180 25.96 -0.99 16.40
CA ALA A 180 24.64 -0.71 16.90
C ALA A 180 23.91 -2.02 17.27
N VAL A 181 23.39 -2.08 18.50
CA VAL A 181 22.53 -3.17 18.97
C VAL A 181 21.32 -2.56 19.71
N PRO A 182 20.08 -2.82 19.26
CA PRO A 182 18.88 -2.43 20.00
C PRO A 182 18.85 -3.09 21.38
N ARG A 183 18.44 -2.31 22.39
CA ARG A 183 18.34 -2.71 23.80
C ARG A 183 16.88 -2.64 24.24
N ILE A 184 16.54 -3.31 25.35
CA ILE A 184 15.19 -3.24 25.94
C ILE A 184 14.78 -1.79 26.24
N THR A 185 15.72 -0.94 26.66
CA THR A 185 15.49 0.49 26.89
C THR A 185 15.06 1.26 25.63
N ASP A 186 15.29 0.71 24.44
CA ASP A 186 14.88 1.34 23.19
C ASP A 186 13.40 1.10 22.87
N LEU A 187 12.76 0.12 23.51
CA LEU A 187 11.34 -0.17 23.29
C LEU A 187 10.44 1.02 23.62
N ALA A 188 10.85 1.88 24.57
CA ALA A 188 10.13 3.12 24.90
C ALA A 188 10.00 4.11 23.72
N TYR A 189 10.82 3.96 22.67
CA TYR A 189 10.71 4.81 21.48
C TYR A 189 9.69 4.30 20.46
N LEU A 190 9.14 3.09 20.65
CA LEU A 190 8.12 2.52 19.76
C LEU A 190 6.80 3.29 19.82
N THR A 191 6.47 3.90 20.96
CA THR A 191 5.24 4.67 21.14
C THR A 191 5.10 5.72 20.05
N SER A 192 6.18 6.44 19.73
CA SER A 192 6.19 7.51 18.73
C SER A 192 5.82 7.05 17.31
N SER A 193 6.31 5.89 16.86
CA SER A 193 5.93 5.29 15.56
C SER A 193 4.58 4.60 15.60
N THR A 194 4.18 4.11 16.77
CA THR A 194 2.94 3.34 16.94
C THR A 194 1.72 4.27 16.94
N THR A 195 1.73 5.36 17.71
CA THR A 195 0.57 6.26 17.85
C THR A 195 0.10 6.83 16.51
N GLY A 196 1.01 7.26 15.64
CA GLY A 196 0.64 7.81 14.32
C GLY A 196 0.18 6.78 13.28
N ARG A 197 0.19 5.48 13.64
CA ARG A 197 -0.14 4.36 12.75
C ARG A 197 -1.30 3.52 13.27
N LEU A 198 -1.85 3.87 14.43
CA LEU A 198 -3.03 3.25 15.01
C LEU A 198 -4.22 4.21 14.87
N GLU A 199 -5.34 3.68 14.38
CA GLU A 199 -6.63 4.37 14.44
C GLU A 199 -7.46 3.73 15.56
N ILE A 200 -7.83 4.55 16.54
CA ILE A 200 -8.64 4.12 17.69
C ILE A 200 -10.11 4.18 17.29
N GLU A 201 -10.92 3.26 17.81
CA GLU A 201 -12.37 3.34 17.60
C GLU A 201 -12.92 4.67 18.15
N ALA A 202 -13.86 5.29 17.42
CA ALA A 202 -14.44 6.59 17.76
C ALA A 202 -15.06 6.68 19.17
N LEU A 203 -15.36 5.53 19.80
CA LEU A 203 -15.86 5.45 21.18
C LEU A 203 -14.77 5.69 22.25
N ASP A 204 -13.49 5.58 21.90
CA ASP A 204 -12.32 5.75 22.77
C ASP A 204 -11.40 6.92 22.32
N GLU A 205 -11.89 7.81 21.44
CA GLU A 205 -11.21 9.06 21.09
C GLU A 205 -10.84 9.87 22.35
N GLY A 206 -9.55 10.17 22.52
CA GLY A 206 -9.00 10.88 23.69
C GLY A 206 -8.36 10.00 24.77
N LYS A 207 -8.32 8.66 24.61
CA LYS A 207 -7.62 7.72 25.52
C LYS A 207 -6.41 7.03 24.90
N GLU A 208 -5.82 7.63 23.86
CA GLU A 208 -4.75 7.03 23.06
C GLU A 208 -3.60 6.45 23.91
N GLU A 209 -3.14 7.24 24.88
CA GLU A 209 -2.03 6.88 25.76
C GLU A 209 -2.40 5.71 26.72
N GLN A 210 -3.67 5.61 27.14
CA GLN A 210 -4.14 4.53 28.02
C GLN A 210 -4.38 3.21 27.28
N VAL A 211 -4.72 3.26 25.99
CA VAL A 211 -4.86 2.06 25.16
C VAL A 211 -3.47 1.51 24.84
N LEU A 212 -2.52 2.40 24.51
CA LEU A 212 -1.11 2.04 24.29
C LEU A 212 -0.48 1.41 25.54
N SER A 213 -0.70 1.99 26.73
CA SER A 213 -0.15 1.45 27.98
C SER A 213 -0.70 0.07 28.38
N ARG A 214 -1.76 -0.42 27.73
CA ARG A 214 -2.30 -1.77 27.96
C ARG A 214 -1.71 -2.81 26.99
N LEU A 215 -1.01 -2.36 25.95
CA LEU A 215 -0.32 -3.19 24.98
C LEU A 215 1.16 -3.40 25.35
N GLU A 216 1.71 -2.53 26.20
CA GLU A 216 3.02 -2.67 26.88
C GLU A 216 2.96 -3.66 28.06
#